data_AF-A0A5C3NZ27-F1
#
_entry.id   AF-A0A5C3NZ27-F1
#
_cell.length_a   1.000
_cell.length_b   1.000
_cell.length_c   1.000
_cell.angle_alpha   90.00
_cell.angle_beta   90.00
_cell.angle_gamma   90.00
#
_symmetry.space_group_name_H-M   'P 1'
#
loop_
_entity.id
_entity.type
_entity.pdbx_description
1 polymer ?
#
loop_
_entity_poly.entity_id
_entity_poly.type
_entity_poly.pdbx_seq_one_letter_code
_entity_poly.pdbx_strand_id
1 'polypeptide(L)'
;MEATRGLNRGSYIWGRSVHNTRIEHLWFDVTSGFGAKWKTFFLELEQACGLDSDIAQHLWLLHHLFLHALNEDAQEWVESWNAHHLHIRKEEVASPRKLFTFGMVRHGPRGMDIRPMPVDVPVDNPASYGINWAVLDHRDLMRHHTTHNAAPAGEASRPFAPAS
;
A
#
# COMPACT_ATOMS: atom_id res chain seq x y z
N MET A 1 -8.68 18.05 0.22
CA MET A 1 -9.68 17.68 -0.81
C MET A 1 -10.90 18.58 -0.77
N GLU A 2 -11.45 18.89 0.41
CA GLU A 2 -12.55 19.85 0.57
C GLU A 2 -12.15 21.29 0.19
N ALA A 3 -10.93 21.70 0.57
CA ALA A 3 -10.38 23.02 0.25
C ALA A 3 -10.23 23.29 -1.26
N THR A 4 -10.11 22.25 -2.10
CA THR A 4 -9.93 22.38 -3.55
C THR A 4 -11.18 22.01 -4.36
N ARG A 5 -12.16 21.29 -3.78
CA ARG A 5 -13.31 20.75 -4.53
C ARG A 5 -14.69 21.07 -3.93
N GLY A 6 -14.75 21.84 -2.83
CA GLY A 6 -15.99 22.33 -2.21
C GLY A 6 -16.56 21.41 -1.13
N LEU A 7 -17.27 22.01 -0.16
CA LEU A 7 -17.98 21.31 0.92
C LEU A 7 -19.21 20.55 0.40
N ASN A 8 -19.61 19.46 1.09
CA ASN A 8 -20.84 18.68 0.84
C ASN A 8 -20.95 17.87 -0.46
N ARG A 9 -19.84 17.48 -1.10
CA ARG A 9 -19.91 16.59 -2.29
C ARG A 9 -19.94 15.09 -1.98
N GLY A 10 -19.94 14.69 -0.71
CA GLY A 10 -19.82 13.28 -0.34
C GLY A 10 -18.49 12.67 -0.79
N SER A 11 -17.37 13.40 -0.64
CA SER A 11 -16.00 12.91 -0.90
C SER A 11 -15.55 11.79 0.07
N TYR A 12 -16.47 11.32 0.88
CA TYR A 12 -16.34 10.13 1.70
C TYR A 12 -16.34 8.90 0.79
N ILE A 13 -15.15 8.38 0.48
CA ILE A 13 -15.01 7.07 -0.15
C ILE A 13 -15.37 6.03 0.91
N TRP A 14 -16.46 5.31 0.68
CA TRP A 14 -17.05 4.41 1.67
C TRP A 14 -17.63 3.17 0.97
N GLY A 15 -17.65 2.04 1.68
CA GLY A 15 -17.94 0.74 1.10
C GLY A 15 -16.82 -0.24 1.39
N ARG A 16 -17.11 -1.55 1.35
CA ARG A 16 -16.06 -2.58 1.33
C ARG A 16 -15.09 -2.26 0.20
N SER A 17 -13.79 -2.29 0.50
CA SER A 17 -12.71 -2.09 -0.48
C SER A 17 -12.56 -3.31 -1.41
N VAL A 18 -13.67 -3.80 -1.98
CA VAL A 18 -13.71 -4.99 -2.84
C VAL A 18 -13.02 -4.78 -4.20
N HIS A 19 -12.69 -3.53 -4.53
CA HIS A 19 -11.99 -3.16 -5.76
C HIS A 19 -10.50 -2.84 -5.54
N ASN A 20 -9.96 -3.15 -4.35
CA ASN A 20 -8.55 -2.96 -4.03
C ASN A 20 -7.62 -4.06 -4.56
N THR A 21 -8.19 -5.03 -5.28
CA THR A 21 -7.51 -6.22 -5.78
C THR A 21 -6.18 -5.92 -6.48
N ARG A 22 -6.08 -4.79 -7.19
CA ARG A 22 -4.83 -4.41 -7.87
C ARG A 22 -3.71 -3.98 -6.93
N ILE A 23 -4.04 -3.25 -5.87
CA ILE A 23 -3.06 -2.84 -4.85
C ILE A 23 -2.68 -4.06 -4.01
N GLU A 24 -3.63 -4.95 -3.71
CA GLU A 24 -3.38 -6.20 -3.00
C GLU A 24 -2.47 -7.14 -3.81
N HIS A 25 -2.74 -7.30 -5.10
CA HIS A 25 -1.88 -8.07 -6.01
C HIS A 25 -0.48 -7.45 -6.07
N LEU A 26 -0.38 -6.13 -6.22
CA LEU A 26 0.89 -5.43 -6.19
C LEU A 26 1.66 -5.68 -4.88
N TRP A 27 0.99 -5.63 -3.73
CA TRP A 27 1.62 -5.94 -2.44
C TRP A 27 2.13 -7.38 -2.36
N PHE A 28 1.38 -8.32 -2.94
CA PHE A 28 1.84 -9.71 -3.08
C PHE A 28 3.09 -9.78 -3.97
N ASP A 29 3.12 -9.07 -5.10
CA ASP A 29 4.26 -9.04 -6.03
C ASP A 29 5.50 -8.37 -5.41
N VAL A 30 5.33 -7.31 -4.63
CA VAL A 30 6.40 -6.68 -3.84
C VAL A 30 6.96 -7.68 -2.83
N THR A 31 6.08 -8.35 -2.09
CA THR A 31 6.49 -9.28 -1.04
C THR A 31 7.20 -10.50 -1.62
N SER A 32 6.71 -11.04 -2.73
CA SER A 32 7.29 -12.22 -3.37
C SER A 32 8.53 -11.90 -4.23
N GLY A 33 8.51 -10.81 -4.99
CA GLY A 33 9.55 -10.45 -5.95
C GLY A 33 10.75 -9.71 -5.34
N PHE A 34 10.53 -8.93 -4.28
CA PHE A 34 11.59 -8.17 -3.59
C PHE A 34 11.76 -8.62 -2.14
N GLY A 35 10.66 -8.61 -1.36
CA GLY A 35 10.70 -8.81 0.08
C GLY A 35 11.17 -10.20 0.52
N ALA A 36 10.82 -11.24 -0.23
CA ALA A 36 11.10 -12.63 0.13
C ALA A 36 12.61 -12.91 0.22
N LYS A 37 13.41 -12.35 -0.69
CA LYS A 37 14.87 -12.50 -0.70
C LYS A 37 15.49 -11.97 0.59
N TRP A 38 15.16 -10.72 0.94
CA TRP A 38 15.68 -10.06 2.12
C TRP A 38 15.18 -10.69 3.42
N LYS A 39 13.91 -11.13 3.43
CA LYS A 39 13.36 -11.87 4.55
C LYS A 39 14.17 -13.14 4.83
N THR A 40 14.42 -13.95 3.81
CA THR A 40 15.22 -15.18 3.97
C THR A 40 16.63 -14.86 4.45
N PHE A 41 17.28 -13.85 3.86
CA PHE A 41 18.61 -13.42 4.27
C PHE A 41 18.69 -13.00 5.75
N PHE A 42 17.74 -12.21 6.25
CA PHE A 42 17.74 -11.80 7.65
C PHE A 42 17.39 -12.96 8.61
N LEU A 43 16.53 -13.90 8.20
CA LEU A 43 16.27 -15.11 8.99
C LEU A 43 17.51 -16.01 9.09
N GLU A 44 18.31 -16.10 8.03
CA GLU A 44 19.58 -16.83 8.07
C GLU A 44 20.59 -16.16 9.01
N LEU A 45 20.65 -14.82 9.03
CA LEU A 45 21.48 -14.08 9.98
C LEU A 45 21.03 -14.28 11.44
N GLU A 46 19.73 -14.36 11.69
CA GLU A 46 19.18 -14.67 13.02
C GLU A 46 19.61 -16.07 13.47
N GLN A 47 19.48 -17.07 12.60
CA GLN A 47 19.77 -18.46 12.94
C GLN A 47 21.28 -18.77 13.04
N ALA A 48 22.10 -18.22 12.13
CA ALA A 48 23.51 -18.58 12.00
C ALA A 48 24.47 -17.57 12.67
N CYS A 49 24.05 -16.31 12.82
CA CYS A 49 24.92 -15.22 13.28
C CYS A 49 24.43 -14.55 14.58
N GLY A 50 23.31 -15.00 15.17
CA GLY A 50 22.80 -14.48 16.44
C GLY A 50 22.23 -13.07 16.32
N LEU A 51 21.73 -12.69 15.14
CA LEU A 51 21.02 -11.43 14.96
C LEU A 51 19.73 -11.44 15.78
N ASP A 52 19.71 -10.64 16.85
CA ASP A 52 18.52 -10.37 17.67
C ASP A 52 17.80 -9.08 17.20
N SER A 53 16.51 -9.19 16.85
CA SER A 53 15.68 -8.07 16.38
C SER A 53 15.14 -7.17 17.50
N ASP A 54 15.15 -7.63 18.75
CA ASP A 54 14.75 -6.83 19.92
C ASP A 54 15.87 -5.88 20.37
N ILE A 55 17.10 -6.08 19.88
CA ILE A 55 18.27 -5.26 20.19
C ILE A 55 18.40 -4.11 19.18
N ALA A 56 18.16 -2.88 19.63
CA ALA A 56 18.23 -1.67 18.78
C ALA A 56 19.59 -1.49 18.08
N GLN A 57 20.68 -1.92 18.70
CA GLN A 57 22.04 -1.86 18.12
C GLN A 57 22.18 -2.78 16.91
N HIS A 58 21.55 -3.96 16.95
CA HIS A 58 21.54 -4.90 15.83
C HIS A 58 20.72 -4.34 14.67
N LEU A 59 19.55 -3.77 14.95
CA LEU A 59 18.73 -3.08 13.94
C LEU A 59 19.49 -1.91 13.31
N TRP A 60 20.18 -1.10 14.11
CA TRP A 60 21.01 -0.01 13.60
C TRP A 60 22.12 -0.53 12.69
N LEU A 61 22.80 -1.60 13.09
CA LEU A 61 23.86 -2.21 12.29
C LEU A 61 23.34 -2.76 10.96
N LEU A 62 22.17 -3.42 10.97
CA LEU A 62 21.52 -3.89 9.74
C LEU A 62 21.19 -2.73 8.80
N HIS A 63 20.61 -1.64 9.31
CA HIS A 63 20.36 -0.46 8.50
C HIS A 63 21.65 0.14 7.97
N HIS A 64 22.70 0.24 8.79
CA HIS A 64 23.97 0.80 8.36
C HIS A 64 24.60 -0.02 7.22
N LEU A 65 24.53 -1.34 7.29
CA LEU A 65 25.16 -2.24 6.30
C LEU A 65 24.31 -2.44 5.05
N PHE A 66 23.00 -2.62 5.20
CA PHE A 66 22.16 -3.17 4.14
C PHE A 66 21.09 -2.20 3.64
N LEU A 67 20.82 -1.06 4.30
CA LEU A 67 19.78 -0.14 3.86
C LEU A 67 20.05 0.42 2.46
N HIS A 68 21.31 0.70 2.13
CA HIS A 68 21.67 1.16 0.79
C HIS A 68 21.37 0.09 -0.27
N ALA A 69 21.85 -1.14 -0.06
CA ALA A 69 21.61 -2.26 -0.96
C ALA A 69 20.11 -2.61 -1.09
N LEU A 70 19.35 -2.52 0.02
CA LEU A 70 17.89 -2.68 0.03
C LEU A 70 17.21 -1.63 -0.86
N ASN A 71 17.62 -0.37 -0.76
CA ASN A 71 17.05 0.71 -1.55
C ASN A 71 17.39 0.58 -3.04
N GLU A 72 18.62 0.17 -3.37
CA GLU A 72 19.02 -0.11 -4.76
C GLU A 72 18.22 -1.26 -5.36
N ASP A 73 18.11 -2.38 -4.65
CA ASP A 73 17.34 -3.54 -5.07
C ASP A 73 15.83 -3.23 -5.19
N ALA A 74 15.31 -2.39 -4.29
CA ALA A 74 13.93 -1.90 -4.39
C ALA A 74 13.73 -1.04 -5.65
N GLN A 75 14.69 -0.17 -5.97
CA GLN A 75 14.64 0.67 -7.16
C GLN A 75 14.71 -0.18 -8.44
N GLU A 76 15.59 -1.19 -8.48
CA GLU A 76 15.67 -2.14 -9.59
C GLU A 76 14.37 -2.91 -9.76
N TRP A 77 13.78 -3.38 -8.66
CA TRP A 77 12.47 -4.04 -8.69
C TRP A 77 11.39 -3.12 -9.24
N VAL A 78 11.35 -1.85 -8.82
CA VAL A 78 10.41 -0.84 -9.33
C VAL A 78 10.57 -0.64 -10.85
N GLU A 79 11.80 -0.57 -11.34
CA GLU A 79 12.06 -0.41 -12.78
C GLU A 79 11.61 -1.64 -13.58
N SER A 80 11.95 -2.84 -13.10
CA SER A 80 11.53 -4.10 -13.70
C SER A 80 10.00 -4.24 -13.69
N TRP A 81 9.37 -3.95 -12.55
CA TRP A 81 7.92 -3.95 -12.40
C TRP A 81 7.25 -2.90 -13.29
N ASN A 82 7.81 -1.71 -13.46
CA ASN A 82 7.20 -0.73 -14.36
C ASN A 82 7.36 -1.08 -15.85
N ALA A 83 8.30 -1.97 -16.18
CA ALA A 83 8.58 -2.43 -17.54
C ALA A 83 7.86 -3.73 -17.93
N HIS A 84 7.44 -4.58 -16.98
CA HIS A 84 6.77 -5.84 -17.30
C HIS A 84 5.42 -5.64 -17.98
N HIS A 85 4.94 -6.66 -18.70
CA HIS A 85 3.70 -6.59 -19.45
C HIS A 85 2.51 -7.03 -18.59
N LEU A 86 1.51 -6.15 -18.45
CA LEU A 86 0.25 -6.48 -17.80
C LEU A 86 -0.79 -6.94 -18.82
N HIS A 87 -1.58 -7.94 -18.43
CA HIS A 87 -2.72 -8.41 -19.21
C HIS A 87 -4.02 -7.97 -18.53
N ILE A 88 -4.59 -6.86 -18.99
CA ILE A 88 -5.86 -6.34 -18.48
C ILE A 88 -6.99 -6.79 -19.40
N ARG A 89 -8.08 -7.31 -18.83
CA ARG A 89 -9.23 -7.77 -19.60
C ARG A 89 -9.77 -6.62 -20.46
N LYS A 90 -9.89 -6.84 -21.77
CA LYS A 90 -10.37 -5.89 -22.79
C LYS A 90 -9.41 -4.74 -23.14
N GLU A 91 -8.15 -4.82 -22.72
CA GLU A 91 -7.10 -3.87 -23.12
C GLU A 91 -5.94 -4.62 -23.79
N GLU A 92 -5.15 -3.91 -24.59
CA GLU A 92 -3.93 -4.47 -25.16
C GLU A 92 -2.86 -4.70 -24.08
N VAL A 93 -2.00 -5.69 -24.33
CA VAL A 93 -0.88 -6.01 -23.43
C VAL A 93 0.09 -4.83 -23.42
N ALA A 94 0.26 -4.21 -22.25
CA ALA A 94 1.10 -3.03 -22.09
C ALA A 94 1.74 -2.99 -20.70
N SER A 95 2.88 -2.33 -20.59
CA SER A 95 3.54 -2.17 -19.30
C SER A 95 2.88 -1.09 -18.44
N PRO A 96 2.97 -1.16 -17.10
CA PRO A 96 2.46 -0.12 -16.21
C PRO A 96 2.90 1.28 -16.63
N ARG A 97 4.17 1.44 -17.01
CA ARG A 97 4.71 2.71 -17.50
C ARG A 97 4.01 3.20 -18.76
N LYS A 98 3.75 2.31 -19.73
CA LYS A 98 3.00 2.64 -20.95
C LYS A 98 1.56 3.01 -20.62
N LEU A 99 0.86 2.20 -19.84
CA LEU A 99 -0.52 2.45 -19.42
C LEU A 99 -0.67 3.80 -18.70
N PHE A 100 0.27 4.13 -17.81
CA PHE A 100 0.30 5.42 -17.13
C PHE A 100 0.47 6.57 -18.13
N THR A 101 1.50 6.48 -18.99
CA THR A 101 1.85 7.55 -19.93
C THR A 101 0.72 7.80 -20.94
N PHE A 102 0.24 6.76 -21.61
CA PHE A 102 -0.87 6.86 -22.57
C PHE A 102 -2.20 7.20 -21.89
N GLY A 103 -2.40 6.73 -20.66
CA GLY A 103 -3.55 7.09 -19.84
C GLY A 103 -3.63 8.59 -19.58
N MET A 104 -2.50 9.25 -19.27
CA MET A 104 -2.46 10.71 -19.11
C MET A 104 -2.74 11.45 -20.42
N VAL A 105 -2.22 10.96 -21.54
CA VAL A 105 -2.48 11.56 -22.86
C VAL A 105 -3.96 11.45 -23.22
N ARG A 106 -4.58 10.29 -22.97
CA ARG A 106 -5.98 10.02 -23.36
C ARG A 106 -7.01 10.65 -22.42
N HIS A 107 -6.72 10.71 -21.13
CA HIS A 107 -7.69 11.10 -20.09
C HIS A 107 -7.33 12.40 -19.38
N GLY A 108 -6.29 13.09 -19.83
CA GLY A 108 -5.75 14.28 -19.20
C GLY A 108 -4.82 13.96 -18.02
N PRO A 109 -4.03 14.95 -17.58
CA PRO A 109 -3.09 14.78 -16.48
C PRO A 109 -3.83 14.44 -15.19
N ARG A 110 -3.48 13.29 -14.59
CA ARG A 110 -3.97 12.89 -13.26
C ARG A 110 -2.80 12.93 -12.28
N GLY A 111 -3.05 13.41 -11.07
CA GLY A 111 -2.03 13.48 -10.02
C GLY A 111 -1.05 14.67 -10.13
N MET A 112 -1.26 15.57 -11.09
CA MET A 112 -0.50 16.82 -11.29
C MET A 112 -1.08 18.00 -10.48
N ASP A 113 -2.11 17.76 -9.66
CA ASP A 113 -2.57 18.76 -8.69
C ASP A 113 -1.38 19.08 -7.76
N ILE A 114 -1.00 20.36 -7.64
CA ILE A 114 -0.02 20.82 -6.66
C ILE A 114 -0.53 20.37 -5.30
N ARG A 115 0.02 19.26 -4.80
CA ARG A 115 -0.18 18.89 -3.42
C ARG A 115 0.61 19.93 -2.62
N PRO A 116 -0.01 20.61 -1.65
CA PRO A 116 0.78 21.36 -0.68
C PRO A 116 1.85 20.42 -0.14
N MET A 117 3.05 20.96 0.15
CA MET A 117 4.13 20.17 0.73
C MET A 117 3.56 19.26 1.83
N PRO A 118 3.94 17.97 1.86
CA PRO A 118 3.56 17.11 2.96
C PRO A 118 3.95 17.86 4.24
N VAL A 119 2.97 18.16 5.08
CA VAL A 119 3.28 18.59 6.44
C VAL A 119 3.97 17.38 7.05
N ASP A 120 5.17 17.56 7.62
CA ASP A 120 5.80 16.55 8.46
C ASP A 120 4.93 16.40 9.71
N VAL A 121 3.83 15.68 9.56
CA VAL A 121 2.95 15.34 10.67
C VAL A 121 3.65 14.19 11.39
N PRO A 122 3.99 14.34 12.69
CA PRO A 122 4.44 13.21 13.48
C PRO A 122 3.40 12.10 13.36
N VAL A 123 3.79 10.95 12.81
CA VAL A 123 2.91 9.79 12.75
C VAL A 123 3.02 9.12 14.11
N ASP A 124 2.13 9.51 15.04
CA ASP A 124 2.15 9.04 16.44
C ASP A 124 2.10 7.52 16.55
N ASN A 125 1.48 6.84 15.59
CA ASN A 125 1.43 5.38 15.52
C ASN A 125 1.33 4.89 14.07
N PRO A 126 2.36 4.26 13.49
CA PRO A 126 2.31 3.66 12.16
C PRO A 126 1.15 2.66 11.97
N ALA A 127 0.76 1.94 13.02
CA ALA A 127 -0.37 1.00 12.97
C ALA A 127 -1.75 1.68 12.88
N SER A 128 -1.81 2.98 13.13
CA SER A 128 -3.02 3.80 12.95
C SER A 128 -3.13 4.40 11.54
N TYR A 129 -2.09 4.26 10.73
CA TYR A 129 -2.05 4.80 9.37
C TYR A 129 -3.07 4.08 8.48
N GLY A 130 -3.93 4.83 7.80
CA GLY A 130 -5.02 4.28 6.99
C GLY A 130 -6.36 4.16 7.72
N ILE A 131 -6.41 4.40 9.04
CA ILE A 131 -7.66 4.51 9.80
C ILE A 131 -8.09 5.98 9.86
N ASN A 132 -9.23 6.31 9.28
CA ASN A 132 -9.79 7.66 9.38
C ASN A 132 -10.60 7.80 10.68
N TRP A 133 -9.93 8.14 11.78
CA TRP A 133 -10.56 8.32 13.10
C TRP A 133 -11.68 9.37 13.09
N ALA A 134 -11.50 10.47 12.34
CA ALA A 134 -12.52 11.51 12.21
C ALA A 134 -13.82 11.02 11.55
N VAL A 135 -13.73 9.97 10.72
CA VAL A 135 -14.90 9.31 10.12
C VAL A 135 -15.60 8.37 11.11
N LEU A 136 -14.84 7.66 11.95
CA LEU A 136 -15.39 6.73 12.94
C LEU A 136 -16.31 7.46 13.94
N ASP A 137 -15.98 8.71 14.26
CA ASP A 137 -16.78 9.53 15.17
C ASP A 137 -18.02 10.15 14.49
N HIS A 138 -18.10 10.11 13.15
CA HIS A 138 -19.19 10.75 12.41
C HIS A 138 -20.41 9.82 12.28
N ARG A 139 -21.41 10.03 13.14
CA ARG A 139 -22.59 9.18 13.28
C ARG A 139 -23.35 8.90 11.97
N ASP A 140 -23.44 9.89 11.08
CA ASP A 140 -24.14 9.74 9.80
C ASP A 140 -23.36 8.89 8.79
N LEU A 141 -22.03 9.04 8.77
CA LEU A 141 -21.15 8.22 7.94
C LEU A 141 -21.13 6.78 8.43
N MET A 142 -21.10 6.58 9.75
CA MET A 142 -21.17 5.26 10.38
C MET A 142 -22.53 4.58 10.17
N ARG A 143 -23.64 5.33 10.21
CA ARG A 143 -24.98 4.79 9.91
C ARG A 143 -25.03 4.26 8.48
N HIS A 144 -24.60 5.10 7.53
CA HIS A 144 -24.52 4.72 6.12
C HIS A 144 -23.61 3.50 5.91
N HIS A 145 -22.42 3.52 6.51
CA HIS A 145 -21.47 2.41 6.53
C HIS A 145 -22.13 1.09 6.94
N THR A 146 -22.78 1.07 8.10
CA THR A 146 -23.43 -0.13 8.65
C THR A 146 -24.59 -0.61 7.77
N THR A 147 -25.33 0.30 7.13
CA THR A 147 -26.46 -0.06 6.25
C THR A 147 -26.03 -0.79 4.98
N HIS A 148 -24.89 -0.43 4.36
CA HIS A 148 -24.48 -1.08 3.10
C HIS A 148 -23.30 -2.05 3.24
N ASN A 149 -22.61 -2.08 4.38
CA ASN A 149 -21.52 -3.02 4.67
C ASN A 149 -21.85 -3.96 5.83
N ALA A 150 -23.11 -4.35 6.00
CA ALA A 150 -23.50 -5.39 6.95
C ALA A 150 -22.60 -6.64 6.77
N ALA A 151 -21.87 -7.02 7.82
CA ALA A 151 -21.08 -8.25 7.82
C ALA A 151 -22.02 -9.43 7.54
N PRO A 152 -21.67 -10.38 6.64
CA PRO A 152 -22.37 -11.65 6.65
C PRO A 152 -22.23 -12.24 8.05
N ALA A 153 -23.35 -12.64 8.65
CA ALA A 153 -23.34 -13.22 9.99
C ALA A 153 -22.41 -14.44 10.01
N GLY A 154 -21.26 -14.32 10.68
CA GLY A 154 -20.36 -15.44 10.96
C GLY A 154 -18.91 -15.33 10.47
N GLU A 155 -18.58 -14.41 9.56
CA GLU A 155 -17.18 -14.24 9.13
C GLU A 155 -16.52 -13.08 9.87
N ALA A 156 -15.80 -13.40 10.94
CA ALA A 156 -14.73 -12.53 11.40
C ALA A 156 -13.76 -12.36 10.23
N SER A 157 -13.78 -11.18 9.59
CA SER A 157 -12.85 -10.82 8.54
C SER A 157 -11.42 -10.95 9.08
N ARG A 158 -10.80 -12.10 8.82
CA ARG A 158 -9.40 -12.37 9.06
C ARG A 158 -8.73 -12.38 7.69
N PRO A 159 -8.33 -11.21 7.17
CA PRO A 159 -7.75 -11.10 5.82
C PRO A 159 -6.40 -11.84 5.67
N PHE A 160 -5.84 -12.37 6.77
CA PHE A 160 -4.57 -13.10 6.80
C PHE A 160 -4.66 -14.47 7.52
N ALA A 161 -5.85 -15.04 7.69
CA ALA A 161 -5.92 -16.42 8.17
C ALA A 161 -5.39 -17.37 7.08
N PRO A 162 -4.51 -18.33 7.42
CA PRO A 162 -4.08 -19.32 6.44
C PRO A 162 -5.29 -20.15 5.98
N ALA A 163 -5.43 -20.33 4.67
CA ALA A 163 -6.38 -21.27 4.11
C ALA A 163 -6.05 -22.67 4.64
N SER A 164 -7.02 -23.33 5.27
CA SER A 164 -6.94 -24.76 5.59
C SER A 164 -7.21 -25.61 4.35
#